data_AF-A0A950B483-F1
#
_entry.id   AF-A0A950B483-F1
#
_cell.length_a   1.000
_cell.length_b   1.000
_cell.length_c   1.000
_cell.angle_alpha   90.00
_cell.angle_beta   90.00
_cell.angle_gamma   90.00
#
_symmetry.space_group_name_H-M   'P 1'
#
loop_
_entity.id
_entity.type
_entity.pdbx_description
1 polymer ?
#
loop_
_entity_poly.entity_id
_entity_poly.type
_entity_poly.pdbx_seq_one_letter_code
_entity_poly.pdbx_strand_id
1 'polypeptide(L)' 'MTRARRALGASGEQAAADWYVTNGYEIVARNWRCRDGELDLIVRRGRTFVFCEVKTRTSTAF' A
#
# COMPACT_ATOMS: atom_id res chain seq x y z
N MET A 1 -1.10 16.22 9.50
CA MET A 1 -1.37 15.85 8.09
C MET A 1 -2.75 16.38 7.71
N THR A 2 -2.91 17.06 6.56
CA THR A 2 -4.22 17.64 6.15
C THR A 2 -5.18 16.56 5.67
N ARG A 3 -6.50 16.83 5.69
CA ARG A 3 -7.52 15.90 5.15
C ARG A 3 -7.23 15.51 3.70
N ALA A 4 -6.80 16.49 2.89
CA ALA A 4 -6.40 16.26 1.50
C ALA A 4 -5.20 15.32 1.38
N ARG A 5 -4.16 15.49 2.21
CA ARG A 5 -2.98 14.59 2.21
C ARG A 5 -3.33 13.17 2.64
N ARG A 6 -4.23 13.01 3.62
CA ARG A 6 -4.71 11.68 4.05
C ARG A 6 -5.49 10.98 2.93
N ALA A 7 -6.41 11.69 2.28
CA ALA A 7 -7.17 11.16 1.15
C ALA A 7 -6.25 10.77 -0.03
N LEU A 8 -5.22 11.58 -0.30
CA LEU A 8 -4.22 11.27 -1.32
C LEU A 8 -3.41 10.01 -0.99
N GLY A 9 -2.99 9.84 0.27
CA GLY A 9 -2.33 8.63 0.74
C GLY A 9 -3.20 7.39 0.53
N ALA A 10 -4.44 7.44 1.04
CA ALA A 10 -5.40 6.35 0.91
C ALA A 10 -5.71 5.98 -0.56
N SER A 11 -5.77 6.97 -1.46
CA SER A 11 -5.94 6.73 -2.90
C SER A 11 -4.75 5.99 -3.50
N GLY A 12 -3.53 6.28 -3.06
CA GLY A 12 -2.34 5.58 -3.52
C GLY A 12 -2.27 4.15 -3.00
N GLU A 13 -2.61 3.93 -1.73
CA GLU A 13 -2.72 2.59 -1.14
C GLU A 13 -3.75 1.74 -1.89
N GLN A 14 -4.91 2.32 -2.23
CA GLN A 14 -5.93 1.64 -3.01
C GLN A 14 -5.42 1.28 -4.42
N ALA A 15 -4.79 2.23 -5.12
CA ALA A 15 -4.23 1.98 -6.45
C ALA A 15 -3.15 0.89 -6.43
N ALA A 16 -2.30 0.85 -5.39
CA ALA A 16 -1.31 -0.21 -5.22
C ALA A 16 -1.99 -1.58 -5.01
N ALA A 17 -2.99 -1.64 -4.14
CA ALA A 17 -3.75 -2.87 -3.89
C ALA A 17 -4.45 -3.38 -5.16
N ASP A 18 -5.10 -2.50 -5.91
CA ASP A 18 -5.80 -2.84 -7.16
C ASP A 18 -4.83 -3.38 -8.22
N TRP A 19 -3.64 -2.79 -8.34
CA TRP A 19 -2.60 -3.27 -9.24
C TRP A 19 -2.18 -4.70 -8.87
N TYR A 20 -1.94 -4.97 -7.59
CA TYR A 20 -1.56 -6.32 -7.14
C TYR A 20 -2.66 -7.35 -7.41
N VAL A 21 -3.91 -7.03 -7.07
CA VAL A 21 -5.07 -7.92 -7.31
C VAL A 21 -5.21 -8.23 -8.80
N THR A 22 -5.14 -7.20 -9.65
CA THR A 22 -5.20 -7.35 -11.12
C THR A 22 -4.05 -8.22 -11.67
N ASN A 23 -2.91 -8.26 -10.98
CA ASN A 23 -1.74 -9.07 -11.34
C ASN A 23 -1.70 -10.45 -10.65
N GLY A 24 -2.84 -10.90 -10.10
CA GLY A 24 -3.01 -12.23 -9.53
C GLY A 24 -2.39 -12.39 -8.14
N TYR A 25 -2.22 -11.31 -7.40
CA TYR A 25 -1.86 -11.36 -5.98
C TYR A 25 -3.12 -11.29 -5.11
N GLU A 26 -3.05 -11.94 -3.95
CA GLU A 26 -4.04 -11.85 -2.89
C GLU A 26 -3.61 -10.81 -1.86
N ILE A 27 -4.56 -10.01 -1.37
CA ILE A 27 -4.30 -9.09 -0.26
C ILE A 27 -4.29 -9.90 1.03
N VAL A 28 -3.17 -9.85 1.75
CA VAL A 28 -2.99 -10.49 3.06
C VAL A 28 -3.38 -9.54 4.18
N ALA A 29 -2.93 -8.29 4.11
CA ALA A 29 -3.27 -7.26 5.08
C ALA A 29 -3.14 -5.86 4.46
N ARG A 30 -3.91 -4.91 5.00
CA ARG A 30 -3.81 -3.47 4.74
C ARG A 30 -3.67 -2.74 6.07
N ASN A 31 -2.91 -1.65 6.11
CA ASN A 31 -2.70 -0.85 7.31
C ASN A 31 -2.27 -1.73 8.51
N TRP A 32 -1.36 -2.68 8.27
CA TRP A 32 -0.92 -3.64 9.27
C TRP A 32 -0.03 -2.95 10.31
N ARG A 33 -0.22 -3.29 11.59
CA ARG A 33 0.47 -2.68 12.73
C ARG A 33 0.87 -3.74 13.74
N CYS A 34 2.06 -3.63 14.29
CA CYS A 34 2.53 -4.42 15.43
C CYS A 34 3.26 -3.51 16.43
N ARG A 35 3.85 -4.11 17.48
CA ARG A 35 4.62 -3.34 18.48
C ARG A 35 5.82 -2.62 17.87
N ASP A 36 6.44 -3.25 16.88
CA ASP A 36 7.74 -2.83 16.36
C ASP A 36 7.63 -2.02 15.04
N GLY A 37 6.41 -1.82 14.51
CA GLY A 37 6.22 -1.01 13.31
C GLY A 37 4.85 -1.16 12.63
N GLU A 38 4.77 -0.62 11.43
CA GLU A 38 3.59 -0.65 10.55
C GLU A 38 3.98 -0.94 9.10
N LEU A 39 3.03 -1.43 8.32
CA LEU A 39 3.14 -1.65 6.88
C LEU A 39 1.82 -1.29 6.20
N ASP A 40 1.89 -0.56 5.09
CA ASP A 40 0.69 -0.13 4.37
C ASP A 40 -0.05 -1.31 3.72
N LEU A 41 0.68 -2.21 3.07
CA LEU A 41 0.09 -3.31 2.32
C LEU A 41 0.97 -4.56 2.32
N ILE A 42 0.35 -5.71 2.58
CA ILE A 42 0.97 -7.03 2.46
C ILE A 42 0.17 -7.83 1.45
N VAL A 43 0.84 -8.36 0.43
CA VAL A 43 0.22 -9.18 -0.63
C VAL A 43 1.00 -10.47 -0.85
N ARG A 44 0.35 -11.45 -1.47
CA ARG A 44 0.93 -12.76 -1.74
C ARG A 44 0.57 -13.28 -3.12
N ARG A 45 1.51 -13.98 -3.76
CA ARG A 45 1.23 -14.81 -4.94
C ARG A 45 1.97 -16.13 -4.81
N GLY A 46 1.23 -17.24 -4.72
CA GLY A 46 1.81 -18.55 -4.45
C GLY A 46 2.54 -18.55 -3.11
N ARG A 47 3.87 -18.76 -3.10
CA ARG A 47 4.70 -18.77 -1.88
C ARG A 47 5.43 -17.46 -1.62
N THR A 48 5.26 -16.46 -2.49
CA THR A 48 5.94 -15.17 -2.39
C THR A 48 5.06 -14.18 -1.65
N PHE A 49 5.63 -13.52 -0.64
CA PHE A 49 5.03 -12.38 0.06
C PHE A 49 5.75 -11.10 -0.34
N VAL A 50 4.98 -10.02 -0.49
CA VAL A 50 5.51 -8.68 -0.77
C VAL A 50 4.98 -7.73 0.30
N PHE A 51 5.90 -6.99 0.92
CA PHE A 51 5.62 -5.97 1.94
C PHE A 51 5.86 -4.60 1.31
N CYS A 52 4.82 -3.78 1.25
CA CYS A 52 4.81 -2.54 0.49
C CYS A 52 4.62 -1.34 1.41
N GLU A 53 5.54 -0.39 1.30
CA GLU A 53 5.37 0.98 1.80
C GLU A 53 4.94 1.86 0.62
N VAL A 54 3.78 2.50 0.71
CA VAL A 54 3.16 3.24 -0.39
C VAL A 54 3.37 4.74 -0.23
N LYS A 55 4.01 5.36 -1.22
CA LYS A 55 4.23 6.81 -1.24
C LYS A 55 3.53 7.47 -2.42
N THR A 56 2.46 8.22 -2.14
CA THR A 56 1.77 9.02 -3.16
C THR A 56 2.42 10.41 -3.28
N ARG A 57 2.84 10.78 -4.48
CA ARG A 57 3.35 12.12 -4.80
C ARG A 57 2.49 12.77 -5.88
N THR A 58 2.31 14.09 -5.80
CA THR A 58 1.64 14.90 -6.84
C THR A 58 2.62 15.52 -7.83
N SER A 59 3.92 15.23 -7.68
CA SER A 59 5.00 15.77 -8.50
C SER A 59 6.09 14.73 -8.68
N THR A 60 6.74 14.78 -9.84
CA THR A 60 7.92 14.00 -10.18
C THR A 60 9.22 14.69 -9.77
N ALA A 61 9.16 15.93 -9.28
CA ALA A 61 10.32 16.62 -8.72
C ALA A 61 10.85 15.82 -7.52
N PHE A 62 12.14 15.50 -7.51
CA PHE A 62 12.77 14.64 -6.51
C PHE A 62 13.04 15.35 -5.19
#